data_AF-A0A962LDK9-F1
#
_entry.id   AF-A0A962LDK9-F1
#
_cell.length_a   1.000
_cell.length_b   1.000
_cell.length_c   1.000
_cell.angle_alpha   90.00
_cell.angle_beta   90.00
_cell.angle_gamma   90.00
#
_symmetry.space_group_name_H-M   'P 1'
#
loop_
_entity.id
_entity.type
_entity.pdbx_description
1 polymer ?
#
loop_
_entity_poly.entity_id
_entity_poly.type
_entity_poly.pdbx_seq_one_letter_code
_entity_poly.pdbx_strand_id
1 'polypeptide(L)'
;MDNERPTPLIRDTEATRKKLESWLSARRGHAVHIPALTIPESSGMSNVTLLFDAQWQERGELHSEACVGRLQPEVERPVFPAYDLGLQYEVMASIGRHSDIPVPELRGLELDRSLLGVQFYLMKRTPGRIPTDMPPYNMDGWMVHETTTGQRAAMWRAAVDTMGQIHRLDYKKLGFSHLEVPGISPLQQQLSYWQDYLDWALEGSGHAICQAALDWLQANQPGREPTVLCWGDSRLGNIIFKESLDGIAAVLDWEMAVLGNPVQDLAWFNYLDATFSEGLGIPRLEGLPSYEDTVSQWERITGFSAGDYDYYLVFAGMRYALLLSRIMLATGQAQEVQGNFACQLLQKTMKRLGIKCYPPARQTK
;
A
#
# COMPACT_ATOMS: atom_id res chain seq x y z
N MET A 1 -29.31 0.66 0.60
CA MET A 1 -28.66 0.97 -0.68
C MET A 1 -27.47 0.06 -0.74
N ASP A 2 -27.54 -0.96 -1.59
CA ASP A 2 -26.51 -1.98 -1.70
C ASP A 2 -25.17 -1.32 -2.01
N ASN A 3 -24.27 -1.39 -1.04
CA ASN A 3 -22.93 -0.84 -1.10
C ASN A 3 -22.03 -1.86 -1.80
N GLU A 4 -22.43 -2.27 -3.01
CA GLU A 4 -21.64 -3.19 -3.84
C GLU A 4 -20.35 -2.47 -4.24
N ARG A 5 -19.27 -2.80 -3.55
CA ARG A 5 -17.91 -2.48 -4.01
C ARG A 5 -17.75 -3.08 -5.40
N PRO A 6 -17.15 -2.37 -6.38
CA PRO A 6 -16.92 -2.91 -7.70
C PRO A 6 -15.97 -4.12 -7.61
N THR A 7 -16.56 -5.32 -7.52
CA THR A 7 -15.83 -6.58 -7.53
C THR A 7 -15.20 -6.76 -8.91
N PRO A 8 -13.93 -7.15 -9.03
CA PRO A 8 -13.33 -7.41 -10.32
C PRO A 8 -14.02 -8.61 -10.98
N LEU A 9 -14.46 -8.40 -12.21
CA LEU A 9 -15.18 -9.37 -13.03
C LEU A 9 -14.25 -10.51 -13.49
N ILE A 10 -13.87 -11.42 -12.61
CA ILE A 10 -13.55 -12.79 -13.03
C ILE A 10 -14.90 -13.46 -13.32
N ARG A 11 -15.46 -13.16 -14.49
CA ARG A 11 -16.80 -13.60 -14.91
C ARG A 11 -16.93 -15.12 -14.98
N ASP A 12 -15.80 -15.82 -15.07
CA ASP A 12 -15.71 -17.27 -15.14
C ASP A 12 -14.53 -17.78 -14.29
N THR A 13 -14.81 -18.09 -13.03
CA THR A 13 -13.83 -18.62 -12.07
C THR A 13 -13.33 -20.01 -12.47
N GLU A 14 -14.16 -20.82 -13.14
CA GLU A 14 -13.81 -22.17 -13.55
C GLU A 14 -12.83 -22.17 -14.74
N ALA A 15 -13.06 -21.33 -15.75
CA ALA A 15 -12.11 -21.15 -16.84
C ALA A 15 -10.79 -20.56 -16.33
N THR A 16 -10.85 -19.59 -15.40
CA THR A 16 -9.67 -19.01 -14.77
C THR A 16 -8.86 -20.06 -14.02
N ARG A 17 -9.52 -20.91 -13.23
CA ARG A 17 -8.93 -22.04 -12.51
C ARG A 17 -8.16 -22.98 -13.45
N LYS A 18 -8.80 -23.44 -14.55
CA LYS A 18 -8.16 -24.34 -15.54
C LYS A 18 -6.93 -23.74 -16.22
N LYS A 19 -6.98 -22.43 -16.52
CA LYS A 19 -5.85 -21.71 -17.10
C LYS A 19 -4.68 -21.60 -16.11
N LEU A 20 -4.97 -21.31 -14.84
CA LEU A 20 -3.97 -21.29 -13.78
C LEU A 20 -3.35 -22.67 -13.52
N GLU A 21 -4.15 -23.75 -13.52
CA GLU A 21 -3.64 -25.13 -13.44
C GLU A 21 -2.64 -25.42 -14.56
N SER A 22 -2.99 -25.08 -15.80
CA SER A 22 -2.15 -25.30 -16.97
C SER A 22 -0.83 -24.51 -16.86
N TRP A 23 -0.93 -23.24 -16.46
CA TRP A 23 0.22 -22.35 -16.27
C TRP A 23 1.15 -22.83 -15.14
N LEU A 24 0.61 -23.22 -13.99
CA LEU A 24 1.38 -23.77 -12.87
C LEU A 24 2.03 -25.09 -13.25
N SER A 25 1.30 -25.96 -13.96
CA SER A 25 1.82 -27.27 -14.40
C SER A 25 3.01 -27.11 -15.33
N ALA A 26 2.92 -26.19 -16.30
CA ALA A 26 4.00 -25.91 -17.24
C ALA A 26 5.26 -25.39 -16.53
N ARG A 27 5.10 -24.51 -15.53
CA ARG A 27 6.23 -23.94 -14.78
C ARG A 27 6.88 -24.92 -13.81
N ARG A 28 6.10 -25.81 -13.20
CA ARG A 28 6.60 -26.80 -12.24
C ARG A 28 7.08 -28.10 -12.90
N GLY A 29 6.69 -28.35 -14.15
CA GLY A 29 7.05 -29.57 -14.87
C GLY A 29 6.26 -30.83 -14.46
N HIS A 30 5.18 -30.67 -13.70
CA HIS A 30 4.28 -31.74 -13.29
C HIS A 30 2.84 -31.24 -13.22
N ALA A 31 1.86 -32.15 -13.28
CA ALA A 31 0.46 -31.78 -13.21
C ALA A 31 0.13 -31.12 -11.87
N VAL A 32 -0.60 -30.00 -11.93
CA VAL A 32 -1.13 -29.26 -10.79
C VAL A 32 -2.65 -29.24 -10.90
N HIS A 33 -3.32 -29.56 -9.80
CA HIS A 33 -4.76 -29.44 -9.64
C HIS A 33 -5.09 -28.32 -8.66
N ILE A 34 -6.08 -27.49 -8.99
CA ILE A 34 -6.65 -26.48 -8.13
C ILE A 34 -8.10 -26.89 -7.85
N PRO A 35 -8.45 -27.34 -6.62
CA PRO A 35 -9.81 -27.81 -6.32
C PRO A 35 -10.86 -26.71 -6.39
N ALA A 36 -10.51 -25.50 -5.92
CA ALA A 36 -11.39 -24.35 -5.89
C ALA A 36 -10.59 -23.06 -5.99
N LEU A 37 -11.22 -22.03 -6.56
CA LEU A 37 -10.70 -20.68 -6.67
C LEU A 37 -11.68 -19.74 -5.97
N THR A 38 -11.19 -18.97 -4.99
CA THR A 38 -12.01 -18.05 -4.20
C THR A 38 -11.54 -16.62 -4.40
N ILE A 39 -12.50 -15.70 -4.59
CA ILE A 39 -12.26 -14.26 -4.59
C ILE A 39 -12.85 -13.73 -3.28
N PRO A 40 -12.04 -13.22 -2.35
CA PRO A 40 -12.56 -12.67 -1.11
C PRO A 40 -13.45 -11.44 -1.36
N GLU A 41 -14.60 -11.38 -0.68
CA GLU A 41 -15.48 -10.20 -0.67
C GLU A 41 -14.76 -8.95 -0.15
N SER A 42 -13.73 -9.13 0.69
CA SER A 42 -12.89 -8.08 1.26
C SER A 42 -11.66 -7.72 0.42
N SER A 43 -11.61 -8.08 -0.86
CA SER A 43 -10.48 -7.70 -1.73
C SER A 43 -10.35 -6.16 -1.83
N GLY A 44 -9.12 -5.67 -1.66
CA GLY A 44 -8.79 -4.25 -1.81
C GLY A 44 -9.08 -3.74 -3.22
N MET A 45 -9.29 -2.44 -3.37
CA MET A 45 -9.76 -1.87 -4.64
C MET A 45 -8.66 -1.70 -5.71
N SER A 46 -7.40 -1.89 -5.36
CA SER A 46 -6.28 -1.76 -6.30
C SER A 46 -5.92 -3.04 -7.04
N ASN A 47 -6.22 -4.24 -6.51
CA ASN A 47 -5.85 -5.51 -7.15
C ASN A 47 -6.88 -6.60 -6.86
N VAL A 48 -7.17 -7.44 -7.86
CA VAL A 48 -7.98 -8.65 -7.63
C VAL A 48 -7.15 -9.66 -6.85
N THR A 49 -7.70 -10.19 -5.77
CA THR A 49 -7.06 -11.24 -4.98
C THR A 49 -7.73 -12.57 -5.22
N LEU A 50 -6.95 -13.56 -5.64
CA LEU A 50 -7.39 -14.96 -5.74
C LEU A 50 -6.78 -15.76 -4.60
N LEU A 51 -7.59 -16.57 -3.92
CA LEU A 51 -7.13 -17.56 -2.95
C LEU A 51 -7.44 -18.96 -3.47
N PHE A 52 -6.45 -19.86 -3.42
CA PHE A 52 -6.62 -21.25 -3.85
C PHE A 52 -5.54 -22.15 -3.26
N ASP A 53 -5.78 -23.46 -3.26
CA ASP A 53 -4.77 -24.47 -2.95
C ASP A 53 -4.29 -25.12 -4.26
N ALA A 54 -2.98 -25.11 -4.49
CA ALA A 54 -2.34 -25.85 -5.58
C ALA A 54 -1.92 -27.23 -5.09
N GLN A 55 -2.44 -28.29 -5.70
CA GLN A 55 -2.18 -29.68 -5.33
C GLN A 55 -1.41 -30.41 -6.44
N TRP A 56 -0.44 -31.24 -6.09
CA TRP A 56 0.29 -32.06 -7.05
C TRP A 56 0.74 -33.38 -6.41
N GLN A 57 1.07 -34.35 -7.26
CA GLN A 57 1.71 -35.58 -6.82
C GLN A 57 3.21 -35.51 -7.07
N GLU A 58 4.00 -35.86 -6.06
CA GLU A 58 5.44 -36.01 -6.17
C GLU A 58 5.85 -37.31 -5.46
N ARG A 59 6.53 -38.22 -6.18
CA ARG A 59 6.99 -39.52 -5.64
C ARG A 59 5.89 -40.37 -4.97
N GLY A 60 4.64 -40.23 -5.41
CA GLY A 60 3.49 -40.96 -4.88
C GLY A 60 2.82 -40.30 -3.67
N GLU A 61 3.32 -39.15 -3.22
CA GLU A 61 2.73 -38.36 -2.14
C GLU A 61 1.93 -37.18 -2.71
N LEU A 62 0.78 -36.87 -2.08
CA LEU A 62 -0.02 -35.72 -2.43
C LEU A 62 0.47 -34.50 -1.63
N HIS A 63 0.90 -33.47 -2.35
CA HIS A 63 1.29 -32.18 -1.79
C HIS A 63 0.20 -31.14 -2.03
N SER A 64 0.12 -30.16 -1.14
CA SER A 64 -0.79 -29.03 -1.25
C SER A 64 -0.10 -27.75 -0.77
N GLU A 65 -0.28 -26.65 -1.51
CA GLU A 65 0.26 -25.34 -1.17
C GLU A 65 -0.83 -24.27 -1.31
N ALA A 66 -1.14 -23.60 -0.21
CA ALA A 66 -2.02 -22.43 -0.23
C ALA A 66 -1.33 -21.29 -0.98
N CYS A 67 -2.02 -20.72 -1.96
CA CYS A 67 -1.51 -19.70 -2.87
C CYS A 67 -2.43 -18.47 -2.88
N VAL A 68 -1.82 -17.33 -3.23
CA VAL A 68 -2.50 -16.07 -3.51
C VAL A 68 -2.14 -15.63 -4.92
N GLY A 69 -3.14 -15.30 -5.73
CA GLY A 69 -2.97 -14.61 -7.00
C GLY A 69 -3.30 -13.13 -6.85
N ARG A 70 -2.49 -12.26 -7.45
CA ARG A 70 -2.74 -10.83 -7.56
C ARG A 70 -2.85 -10.48 -9.04
N LEU A 71 -4.01 -9.99 -9.44
CA LEU A 71 -4.31 -9.63 -10.83
C LEU A 71 -4.56 -8.13 -10.90
N GLN A 72 -4.15 -7.54 -12.01
CA GLN A 72 -4.50 -6.16 -12.34
C GLN A 72 -6.04 -6.02 -12.40
N PRO A 73 -6.63 -4.96 -11.81
CA PRO A 73 -8.06 -4.75 -11.85
C PRO A 73 -8.47 -4.27 -13.26
N GLU A 74 -9.60 -4.79 -13.75
CA GLU A 74 -10.26 -4.28 -14.97
C GLU A 74 -11.54 -3.57 -14.54
N VAL A 75 -11.38 -2.33 -14.05
CA VAL A 75 -12.46 -1.50 -13.53
C VAL A 75 -12.54 -0.17 -14.30
N GLU A 76 -13.74 0.37 -14.45
CA GLU A 76 -13.98 1.63 -15.19
C GLU A 76 -13.28 2.83 -14.53
N ARG A 77 -13.24 2.86 -13.18
CA ARG A 77 -12.57 3.88 -12.39
C ARG A 77 -11.49 3.26 -11.51
N PRO A 78 -10.30 2.97 -12.06
CA PRO A 78 -9.20 2.42 -11.27
C PRO A 78 -8.70 3.42 -10.24
N VAL A 79 -8.05 2.92 -9.18
CA VAL A 79 -7.41 3.76 -8.17
C VAL A 79 -6.18 4.47 -8.75
N PHE A 80 -5.39 3.77 -9.57
CA PHE A 80 -4.19 4.33 -10.20
C PHE A 80 -4.34 4.49 -11.72
N PRO A 81 -3.66 5.48 -12.34
CA PRO A 81 -3.70 5.65 -13.80
C PRO A 81 -3.03 4.49 -14.54
N ALA A 82 -2.05 3.84 -13.91
CA ALA A 82 -1.39 2.65 -14.40
C ALA A 82 -1.05 1.73 -13.24
N TYR A 83 -1.00 0.43 -13.51
CA TYR A 83 -0.59 -0.60 -12.55
C TYR A 83 0.65 -1.31 -13.08
N ASP A 84 1.73 -1.30 -12.30
CA ASP A 84 2.95 -2.03 -12.63
C ASP A 84 3.12 -3.24 -11.70
N LEU A 85 2.42 -4.33 -12.04
CA LEU A 85 2.56 -5.60 -11.31
C LEU A 85 3.96 -6.21 -11.46
N GLY A 86 4.68 -5.85 -12.54
CA GLY A 86 6.06 -6.25 -12.75
C GLY A 86 6.96 -5.67 -11.67
N LEU A 87 6.92 -4.35 -11.48
CA LEU A 87 7.68 -3.67 -10.44
C LEU A 87 7.35 -4.21 -9.04
N GLN A 88 6.06 -4.43 -8.72
CA GLN A 88 5.66 -5.02 -7.43
C GLN A 88 6.32 -6.38 -7.20
N TYR A 89 6.26 -7.26 -8.21
CA TYR A 89 6.88 -8.57 -8.16
C TYR A 89 8.40 -8.49 -8.03
N GLU A 90 9.05 -7.62 -8.80
CA GLU A 90 10.49 -7.43 -8.81
C GLU A 90 11.01 -6.89 -7.47
N VAL A 91 10.30 -5.94 -6.86
CA VAL A 91 10.60 -5.42 -5.52
C VAL A 91 10.58 -6.54 -4.48
N MET A 92 9.48 -7.29 -4.39
CA MET A 92 9.40 -8.43 -3.48
C MET A 92 10.46 -9.50 -3.78
N ALA A 93 10.68 -9.83 -5.06
CA ALA A 93 11.66 -10.83 -5.46
C ALA A 93 13.10 -10.41 -5.10
N SER A 94 13.42 -9.13 -5.26
CA SER A 94 14.75 -8.61 -4.96
C SER A 94 14.99 -8.55 -3.45
N ILE A 95 14.03 -8.02 -2.68
CA ILE A 95 14.09 -7.97 -1.21
C ILE A 95 14.25 -9.38 -0.64
N GLY A 96 13.41 -10.34 -1.07
CA GLY A 96 13.46 -11.71 -0.57
C GLY A 96 14.73 -12.48 -0.95
N ARG A 97 15.47 -12.06 -1.98
CA ARG A 97 16.76 -12.67 -2.37
C ARG A 97 17.96 -12.02 -1.67
N HIS A 98 17.87 -10.75 -1.34
CA HIS A 98 19.02 -9.94 -0.92
C HIS A 98 18.93 -9.43 0.52
N SER A 99 17.91 -9.84 1.28
CA SER A 99 17.74 -9.47 2.68
C SER A 99 16.96 -10.53 3.46
N ASP A 100 16.95 -10.40 4.79
CA ASP A 100 16.11 -11.21 5.69
C ASP A 100 14.72 -10.60 5.93
N ILE A 101 14.36 -9.56 5.18
CA ILE A 101 13.06 -8.89 5.33
C ILE A 101 11.96 -9.82 4.81
N PRO A 102 10.96 -10.16 5.63
CA PRO A 102 9.95 -11.12 5.23
C PRO A 102 9.03 -10.54 4.17
N VAL A 103 9.00 -11.17 3.00
CA VAL A 103 8.05 -10.93 1.90
C VAL A 103 7.43 -12.27 1.48
N PRO A 104 6.25 -12.29 0.84
CA PRO A 104 5.65 -13.55 0.40
C PRO A 104 6.56 -14.30 -0.57
N GLU A 105 6.62 -15.63 -0.44
CA GLU A 105 7.38 -16.44 -1.39
C GLU A 105 6.70 -16.43 -2.75
N LEU A 106 7.35 -15.84 -3.75
CA LEU A 106 6.79 -15.71 -5.09
C LEU A 106 6.82 -17.07 -5.85
N ARG A 107 5.82 -17.29 -6.70
CA ARG A 107 5.67 -18.50 -7.54
C ARG A 107 5.73 -18.21 -9.04
N GLY A 108 5.51 -16.97 -9.43
CA GLY A 108 5.79 -16.50 -10.78
C GLY A 108 4.97 -15.27 -11.16
N LEU A 109 5.44 -14.59 -12.19
CA LEU A 109 4.83 -13.43 -12.82
C LEU A 109 4.44 -13.79 -14.26
N GLU A 110 3.28 -13.32 -14.69
CA GLU A 110 2.79 -13.39 -16.06
C GLU A 110 2.39 -11.99 -16.54
N LEU A 111 3.18 -11.47 -17.49
CA LEU A 111 2.94 -10.17 -18.10
C LEU A 111 2.16 -10.28 -19.42
N ASP A 112 2.12 -11.48 -20.03
CA ASP A 112 1.29 -11.71 -21.21
C ASP A 112 -0.19 -11.83 -20.82
N ARG A 113 -0.98 -10.89 -21.34
CA ARG A 113 -2.42 -10.81 -21.12
C ARG A 113 -3.19 -11.90 -21.87
N SER A 114 -2.58 -12.64 -22.77
CA SER A 114 -3.25 -13.68 -23.57
C SER A 114 -3.89 -14.79 -22.72
N LEU A 115 -3.33 -15.09 -21.54
CA LEU A 115 -3.83 -16.14 -20.67
C LEU A 115 -5.14 -15.73 -19.97
N LEU A 116 -5.11 -14.69 -19.13
CA LEU A 116 -6.23 -14.28 -18.28
C LEU A 116 -6.91 -12.97 -18.71
N GLY A 117 -6.46 -12.32 -19.78
CA GLY A 117 -6.91 -10.98 -20.19
C GLY A 117 -6.20 -9.84 -19.44
N VAL A 118 -5.53 -10.16 -18.33
CA VAL A 118 -4.84 -9.24 -17.44
C VAL A 118 -3.49 -9.83 -17.01
N GLN A 119 -2.59 -8.95 -16.56
CA GLN A 119 -1.34 -9.36 -15.94
C GLN A 119 -1.61 -9.90 -14.53
N PHE A 120 -0.76 -10.82 -14.07
CA PHE A 120 -0.89 -11.37 -12.73
C PHE A 120 0.42 -11.93 -12.20
N TYR A 121 0.52 -12.05 -10.89
CA TYR A 121 1.54 -12.88 -10.25
C TYR A 121 0.93 -13.76 -9.17
N LEU A 122 1.60 -14.89 -8.91
CA LEU A 122 1.24 -15.84 -7.87
C LEU A 122 2.31 -15.86 -6.79
N MET A 123 1.89 -16.05 -5.55
CA MET A 123 2.74 -16.21 -4.38
C MET A 123 2.16 -17.27 -3.45
N LYS A 124 2.99 -17.85 -2.59
CA LYS A 124 2.54 -18.67 -1.48
C LYS A 124 1.73 -17.81 -0.50
N ARG A 125 0.65 -18.35 0.04
CA ARG A 125 -0.11 -17.70 1.10
C ARG A 125 0.69 -17.76 2.40
N THR A 126 1.15 -16.60 2.86
CA THR A 126 1.81 -16.46 4.15
C THR A 126 0.77 -16.56 5.28
N PRO A 127 0.92 -17.50 6.23
CA PRO A 127 0.04 -17.59 7.38
C PRO A 127 0.29 -16.44 8.36
N GLY A 128 -0.77 -15.96 8.99
CA GLY A 128 -0.69 -14.92 10.01
C GLY A 128 -1.92 -14.01 10.02
N ARG A 129 -1.78 -12.89 10.73
CA ARG A 129 -2.87 -11.95 11.02
C ARG A 129 -2.58 -10.59 10.42
N ILE A 130 -3.58 -10.00 9.77
CA ILE A 130 -3.51 -8.66 9.19
C ILE A 130 -4.46 -7.73 9.96
N PRO A 131 -4.00 -6.58 10.45
CA PRO A 131 -4.88 -5.53 10.97
C PRO A 131 -5.86 -5.04 9.91
N THR A 132 -7.15 -4.89 10.26
CA THR A 132 -8.17 -4.46 9.31
C THR A 132 -8.21 -2.94 9.15
N ASP A 133 -8.46 -2.46 7.93
CA ASP A 133 -8.72 -1.03 7.70
C ASP A 133 -10.22 -0.69 7.82
N MET A 134 -11.12 -1.66 7.62
CA MET A 134 -12.58 -1.45 7.63
C MET A 134 -13.32 -2.63 8.31
N PRO A 135 -13.89 -2.44 9.51
CA PRO A 135 -13.64 -1.30 10.40
C PRO A 135 -12.13 -1.21 10.75
N PRO A 136 -11.59 -0.01 11.00
CA PRO A 136 -10.19 0.13 11.32
C PRO A 136 -9.81 -0.56 12.63
N TYR A 137 -8.58 -1.05 12.72
CA TYR A 137 -8.06 -1.72 13.92
C TYR A 137 -8.07 -0.87 15.20
N ASN A 138 -8.21 0.46 15.07
CA ASN A 138 -8.42 1.38 16.18
C ASN A 138 -9.84 1.33 16.76
N MET A 139 -10.81 0.81 15.99
CA MET A 139 -12.23 0.74 16.35
C MET A 139 -12.64 -0.67 16.77
N ASP A 140 -12.31 -1.66 15.95
CA ASP A 140 -12.81 -3.03 16.10
C ASP A 140 -11.85 -4.04 15.46
N GLY A 141 -12.11 -5.33 15.68
CA GLY A 141 -11.31 -6.43 15.18
C GLY A 141 -10.33 -6.97 16.22
N TRP A 142 -9.51 -7.92 15.80
CA TRP A 142 -8.72 -8.72 16.72
C TRP A 142 -7.67 -7.94 17.51
N MET A 143 -7.15 -6.83 16.96
CA MET A 143 -6.25 -5.97 17.71
C MET A 143 -6.94 -5.38 18.95
N VAL A 144 -8.23 -5.07 18.86
CA VAL A 144 -9.01 -4.58 20.00
C VAL A 144 -9.29 -5.70 21.00
N HIS A 145 -9.77 -6.84 20.51
CA HIS A 145 -10.36 -7.88 21.37
C HIS A 145 -9.39 -8.95 21.89
N GLU A 146 -8.27 -9.16 21.19
CA GLU A 146 -7.41 -10.33 21.41
C GLU A 146 -5.95 -9.97 21.72
N THR A 147 -5.62 -8.68 21.84
CA THR A 147 -4.25 -8.25 22.15
C THR A 147 -4.19 -7.39 23.41
N THR A 148 -3.10 -7.58 24.16
CA THR A 148 -2.71 -6.72 25.28
C THR A 148 -2.02 -5.44 24.77
N THR A 149 -1.98 -4.40 25.60
CA THR A 149 -1.23 -3.17 25.30
C THR A 149 0.25 -3.44 24.99
N GLY A 150 0.86 -4.41 25.69
CA GLY A 150 2.24 -4.84 25.43
C GLY A 150 2.44 -5.49 24.06
N GLN A 151 1.50 -6.32 23.60
CA GLN A 151 1.54 -6.92 22.26
C GLN A 151 1.35 -5.87 21.17
N ARG A 152 0.41 -4.93 21.33
CA ARG A 152 0.22 -3.81 20.39
C ARG A 152 1.49 -2.97 20.24
N ALA A 153 2.14 -2.67 21.36
CA ALA A 153 3.42 -1.96 21.36
C ALA A 153 4.52 -2.75 20.64
N ALA A 154 4.59 -4.08 20.85
CA ALA A 154 5.58 -4.94 20.19
C ALA A 154 5.35 -5.03 18.68
N MET A 155 4.09 -5.19 18.25
CA MET A 155 3.71 -5.21 16.83
C MET A 155 4.08 -3.91 16.13
N TRP A 156 3.74 -2.77 16.74
CA TRP A 156 4.08 -1.45 16.19
C TRP A 156 5.60 -1.27 16.06
N ARG A 157 6.37 -1.65 17.11
CA ARG A 157 7.82 -1.60 17.04
C ARG A 157 8.37 -2.48 15.92
N ALA A 158 7.86 -3.71 15.76
CA ALA A 158 8.29 -4.62 14.70
C ALA A 158 8.00 -4.07 13.29
N ALA A 159 6.89 -3.35 13.12
CA ALA A 159 6.56 -2.65 11.87
C ALA A 159 7.57 -1.54 11.57
N VAL A 160 7.87 -0.69 12.56
CA VAL A 160 8.84 0.41 12.41
C VAL A 160 10.27 -0.12 12.19
N ASP A 161 10.64 -1.20 12.89
CA ASP A 161 11.93 -1.87 12.73
C ASP A 161 12.10 -2.41 11.32
N THR A 162 11.10 -3.13 10.80
CA THR A 162 11.10 -3.69 9.45
C THR A 162 11.14 -2.58 8.39
N MET A 163 10.35 -1.51 8.55
CA MET A 163 10.39 -0.33 7.68
C MET A 163 11.79 0.31 7.68
N GLY A 164 12.41 0.46 8.85
CA GLY A 164 13.78 0.96 8.97
C GLY A 164 14.81 0.05 8.30
N GLN A 165 14.63 -1.28 8.35
CA GLN A 165 15.48 -2.24 7.63
C GLN A 165 15.35 -2.08 6.11
N ILE A 166 14.13 -1.90 5.58
CA ILE A 166 13.88 -1.66 4.15
C ILE A 166 14.66 -0.44 3.69
N HIS A 167 14.57 0.67 4.42
CA HIS A 167 15.24 1.93 4.06
C HIS A 167 16.77 1.86 4.07
N ARG A 168 17.35 0.85 4.73
CA ARG A 168 18.80 0.66 4.77
C ARG A 168 19.32 -0.21 3.63
N LEU A 169 18.44 -0.80 2.83
CA LEU A 169 18.86 -1.58 1.67
C LEU A 169 19.46 -0.67 0.60
N ASP A 170 20.52 -1.15 -0.03
CA ASP A 170 21.14 -0.48 -1.17
C ASP A 170 20.32 -0.79 -2.43
N TYR A 171 19.45 0.15 -2.83
CA TYR A 171 18.55 -0.03 -3.97
C TYR A 171 19.30 -0.34 -5.28
N LYS A 172 20.57 0.09 -5.41
CA LYS A 172 21.38 -0.21 -6.60
C LYS A 172 21.77 -1.69 -6.62
N LYS A 173 22.16 -2.24 -5.47
CA LYS A 173 22.43 -3.69 -5.33
C LYS A 173 21.16 -4.53 -5.48
N LEU A 174 20.01 -3.97 -5.15
CA LEU A 174 18.71 -4.59 -5.41
C LEU A 174 18.30 -4.55 -6.90
N GLY A 175 19.04 -3.83 -7.76
CA GLY A 175 18.75 -3.73 -9.20
C GLY A 175 17.82 -2.58 -9.59
N PHE A 176 17.51 -1.64 -8.69
CA PHE A 176 16.55 -0.56 -8.91
C PHE A 176 17.17 0.77 -9.40
N SER A 177 18.42 0.76 -9.87
CA SER A 177 19.03 1.95 -10.49
C SER A 177 18.28 2.46 -11.72
N HIS A 178 17.51 1.59 -12.39
CA HIS A 178 16.70 1.97 -13.54
C HIS A 178 15.50 2.86 -13.19
N LEU A 179 15.15 2.99 -11.91
CA LEU A 179 14.12 3.93 -11.43
C LEU A 179 14.66 5.35 -11.26
N GLU A 180 15.97 5.57 -11.40
CA GLU A 180 16.56 6.90 -11.36
C GLU A 180 16.32 7.63 -12.69
N VAL A 181 15.87 8.88 -12.64
CA VAL A 181 15.74 9.74 -13.82
C VAL A 181 16.85 10.79 -13.79
N PRO A 182 17.77 10.79 -14.78
CA PRO A 182 18.88 11.73 -14.81
C PRO A 182 18.41 13.20 -14.75
N GLY A 183 18.98 13.96 -13.82
CA GLY A 183 18.71 15.39 -13.68
C GLY A 183 17.42 15.75 -12.93
N ILE A 184 16.64 14.77 -12.46
CA ILE A 184 15.40 14.99 -11.71
C ILE A 184 15.45 14.19 -10.40
N SER A 185 15.29 14.87 -9.25
CA SER A 185 15.27 14.18 -7.97
C SER A 185 14.02 13.29 -7.84
N PRO A 186 14.06 12.20 -7.07
CA PRO A 186 12.88 11.37 -6.88
C PRO A 186 11.69 12.13 -6.29
N LEU A 187 11.94 13.12 -5.40
CA LEU A 187 10.89 14.00 -4.89
C LEU A 187 10.24 14.83 -6.00
N GLN A 188 11.03 15.40 -6.91
CA GLN A 188 10.49 16.16 -8.05
C GLN A 188 9.65 15.28 -8.98
N GLN A 189 10.08 14.04 -9.24
CA GLN A 189 9.30 13.07 -10.01
C GLN A 189 7.96 12.79 -9.32
N GLN A 190 7.97 12.54 -8.01
CA GLN A 190 6.75 12.29 -7.26
C GLN A 190 5.81 13.51 -7.23
N LEU A 191 6.33 14.72 -7.03
CA LEU A 191 5.49 15.92 -7.05
C LEU A 191 4.84 16.16 -8.41
N SER A 192 5.56 15.89 -9.51
CA SER A 192 4.99 15.91 -10.85
C SER A 192 3.89 14.86 -11.01
N TYR A 193 4.17 13.61 -10.61
CA TYR A 193 3.20 12.52 -10.66
C TYR A 193 1.92 12.84 -9.88
N TRP A 194 2.02 13.41 -8.68
CA TRP A 194 0.84 13.72 -7.87
C TRP A 194 0.04 14.93 -8.37
N GLN A 195 0.68 15.86 -9.09
CA GLN A 195 -0.03 16.91 -9.82
C GLN A 195 -0.83 16.30 -10.98
N ASP A 196 -0.22 15.44 -11.79
CA ASP A 196 -0.89 14.75 -12.90
C ASP A 196 -2.00 13.82 -12.37
N TYR A 197 -1.75 13.14 -11.24
CA TYR A 197 -2.71 12.30 -10.56
C TYR A 197 -3.93 13.11 -10.10
N LEU A 198 -3.75 14.32 -9.55
CA LEU A 198 -4.87 15.17 -9.12
C LEU A 198 -5.83 15.42 -10.29
N ASP A 199 -5.30 15.83 -11.44
CA ASP A 199 -6.10 16.16 -12.61
C ASP A 199 -6.81 14.92 -13.18
N TRP A 200 -6.08 13.81 -13.28
CA TRP A 200 -6.62 12.54 -13.75
C TRP A 200 -7.67 11.96 -12.80
N ALA A 201 -7.36 11.86 -11.52
CA ALA A 201 -8.18 11.16 -10.53
C ALA A 201 -9.53 11.85 -10.32
N LEU A 202 -9.54 13.19 -10.40
CA LEU A 202 -10.71 14.01 -10.18
C LEU A 202 -11.50 14.30 -11.46
N GLU A 203 -11.13 13.71 -12.60
CA GLU A 203 -11.86 13.83 -13.86
C GLU A 203 -12.08 15.32 -14.25
N GLY A 204 -11.11 16.17 -13.95
CA GLY A 204 -11.15 17.62 -14.20
C GLY A 204 -11.97 18.48 -13.23
N SER A 205 -12.58 17.88 -12.18
CA SER A 205 -13.40 18.63 -11.20
C SER A 205 -12.61 19.48 -10.20
N GLY A 206 -11.28 19.27 -10.12
CA GLY A 206 -10.37 20.00 -9.25
C GLY A 206 -10.52 19.67 -7.76
N HIS A 207 -9.45 19.86 -6.98
CA HIS A 207 -9.45 19.56 -5.54
C HIS A 207 -8.80 20.70 -4.75
N ALA A 208 -9.60 21.63 -4.20
CA ALA A 208 -9.05 22.85 -3.61
C ALA A 208 -8.04 22.59 -2.47
N ILE A 209 -8.36 21.63 -1.59
CA ILE A 209 -7.48 21.26 -0.45
C ILE A 209 -6.19 20.60 -0.94
N CYS A 210 -6.28 19.58 -1.81
CA CYS A 210 -5.11 18.88 -2.31
C CYS A 210 -4.25 19.75 -3.23
N GLN A 211 -4.85 20.64 -4.04
CA GLN A 211 -4.11 21.60 -4.84
C GLN A 211 -3.33 22.57 -3.95
N ALA A 212 -3.96 23.13 -2.91
CA ALA A 212 -3.26 24.00 -1.97
C ALA A 212 -2.11 23.29 -1.22
N ALA A 213 -2.28 21.99 -0.92
CA ALA A 213 -1.22 21.18 -0.35
C ALA A 213 -0.07 20.94 -1.34
N LEU A 214 -0.38 20.58 -2.59
CA LEU A 214 0.61 20.40 -3.67
C LEU A 214 1.39 21.68 -3.95
N ASP A 215 0.72 22.83 -4.04
CA ASP A 215 1.36 24.13 -4.25
C ASP A 215 2.37 24.42 -3.13
N TRP A 216 1.98 24.15 -1.87
CA TRP A 216 2.87 24.30 -0.72
C TRP A 216 4.05 23.33 -0.76
N LEU A 217 3.81 22.06 -1.07
CA LEU A 217 4.86 21.04 -1.19
C LEU A 217 5.88 21.41 -2.27
N GLN A 218 5.42 21.85 -3.44
CA GLN A 218 6.30 22.29 -4.53
C GLN A 218 7.18 23.47 -4.13
N ALA A 219 6.64 24.42 -3.37
CA ALA A 219 7.35 25.63 -2.94
C ALA A 219 8.29 25.42 -1.74
N ASN A 220 8.13 24.33 -0.97
CA ASN A 220 8.84 24.09 0.29
C ASN A 220 9.64 22.77 0.29
N GLN A 221 10.10 22.34 -0.89
CA GLN A 221 10.88 21.11 -1.03
C GLN A 221 12.12 21.12 -0.11
N PRO A 222 12.37 20.03 0.64
CA PRO A 222 13.61 19.86 1.40
C PRO A 222 14.86 19.95 0.51
N GLY A 223 15.93 20.50 1.07
CA GLY A 223 17.17 20.75 0.31
C GLY A 223 18.11 19.54 0.19
N ARG A 224 18.02 18.55 1.09
CA ARG A 224 18.88 17.35 1.08
C ARG A 224 18.02 16.09 1.16
N GLU A 225 17.96 15.38 0.05
CA GLU A 225 17.13 14.18 -0.10
C GLU A 225 18.01 12.92 -0.14
N PRO A 226 18.14 12.15 0.96
CA PRO A 226 18.59 10.77 0.83
C PRO A 226 17.66 10.04 -0.15
N THR A 227 18.23 9.16 -0.97
CA THR A 227 17.46 8.33 -1.90
C THR A 227 17.63 6.88 -1.52
N VAL A 228 16.53 6.23 -1.16
CA VAL A 228 16.45 4.81 -0.85
C VAL A 228 15.23 4.20 -1.54
N LEU A 229 15.09 2.87 -1.46
CA LEU A 229 13.83 2.22 -1.81
C LEU A 229 12.80 2.48 -0.71
N CYS A 230 11.71 3.16 -1.06
CA CYS A 230 10.54 3.35 -0.20
C CYS A 230 9.47 2.33 -0.57
N TRP A 231 8.84 1.79 0.46
CA TRP A 231 7.71 0.86 0.37
C TRP A 231 6.47 1.54 -0.24
N GLY A 232 6.20 2.80 0.11
CA GLY A 232 5.06 3.53 -0.42
C GLY A 232 3.82 3.40 0.46
N ASP A 233 3.06 2.30 0.35
CA ASP A 233 1.88 2.07 1.21
C ASP A 233 2.27 1.41 2.55
N SER A 234 3.18 2.06 3.27
CA SER A 234 3.76 1.58 4.52
C SER A 234 2.81 1.73 5.71
N ARG A 235 1.89 0.78 5.89
CA ARG A 235 0.88 0.79 6.96
C ARG A 235 0.63 -0.59 7.58
N LEU A 236 0.07 -0.62 8.79
CA LEU A 236 -0.21 -1.86 9.51
C LEU A 236 -1.10 -2.84 8.72
N GLY A 237 -2.08 -2.35 7.95
CA GLY A 237 -2.96 -3.20 7.15
C GLY A 237 -2.25 -3.92 5.98
N ASN A 238 -1.00 -3.58 5.68
CA ASN A 238 -0.17 -4.27 4.69
C ASN A 238 0.92 -5.13 5.33
N ILE A 239 0.78 -5.48 6.61
CA ILE A 239 1.70 -6.34 7.35
C ILE A 239 0.96 -7.59 7.78
N ILE A 240 1.53 -8.75 7.47
CA ILE A 240 1.12 -10.02 8.09
C ILE A 240 1.97 -10.21 9.34
N PHE A 241 1.34 -10.20 10.51
CA PHE A 241 1.98 -10.58 11.76
C PHE A 241 1.92 -12.09 11.96
N LYS A 242 2.95 -12.65 12.60
CA LYS A 242 2.92 -14.05 13.04
C LYS A 242 1.78 -14.24 14.05
N GLU A 243 1.21 -15.45 14.13
CA GLU A 243 0.15 -15.76 15.10
C GLU A 243 0.59 -15.52 16.56
N SER A 244 1.88 -15.75 16.85
CA SER A 244 2.54 -15.47 18.13
C SER A 244 2.66 -13.97 18.47
N LEU A 245 2.47 -13.08 17.50
CA LEU A 245 2.66 -11.62 17.60
C LEU A 245 4.07 -11.19 18.03
N ASP A 246 5.07 -12.06 17.90
CA ASP A 246 6.47 -11.81 18.22
C ASP A 246 7.29 -11.31 17.01
N GLY A 247 6.64 -11.07 15.88
CA GLY A 247 7.27 -10.53 14.68
C GLY A 247 6.37 -10.51 13.45
N ILE A 248 6.97 -10.12 12.34
CA ILE A 248 6.32 -10.01 11.03
C ILE A 248 6.56 -11.29 10.24
N ALA A 249 5.52 -11.78 9.59
CA ALA A 249 5.53 -12.93 8.69
C ALA A 249 5.68 -12.51 7.22
N ALA A 250 5.16 -11.33 6.83
CA ALA A 250 5.43 -10.72 5.53
C ALA A 250 5.03 -9.23 5.48
N VAL A 251 5.73 -8.46 4.66
CA VAL A 251 5.36 -7.12 4.19
C VAL A 251 4.74 -7.23 2.80
N LEU A 252 3.56 -6.64 2.62
CA LEU A 252 2.73 -6.74 1.42
C LEU A 252 2.65 -5.39 0.68
N ASP A 253 1.95 -5.42 -0.46
CA ASP A 253 1.44 -4.24 -1.17
C ASP A 253 2.52 -3.21 -1.55
N TRP A 254 3.30 -3.56 -2.57
CA TRP A 254 4.41 -2.77 -3.08
C TRP A 254 4.02 -1.93 -4.30
N GLU A 255 2.72 -1.67 -4.50
CA GLU A 255 2.21 -0.97 -5.70
C GLU A 255 2.61 0.50 -5.77
N MET A 256 2.93 1.10 -4.62
CA MET A 256 3.45 2.46 -4.50
C MET A 256 4.97 2.51 -4.26
N ALA A 257 5.67 1.39 -4.46
CA ALA A 257 7.12 1.33 -4.25
C ALA A 257 7.83 2.31 -5.20
N VAL A 258 8.74 3.11 -4.64
CA VAL A 258 9.40 4.20 -5.36
C VAL A 258 10.77 4.48 -4.75
N LEU A 259 11.66 5.12 -5.50
CA LEU A 259 12.84 5.74 -4.92
C LEU A 259 12.45 7.07 -4.24
N GLY A 260 13.02 7.36 -3.08
CA GLY A 260 12.79 8.64 -2.42
C GLY A 260 13.40 8.77 -1.04
N ASN A 261 13.04 9.85 -0.36
CA ASN A 261 13.43 10.10 1.02
C ASN A 261 12.59 9.18 1.94
N PRO A 262 13.23 8.37 2.81
CA PRO A 262 12.52 7.36 3.60
C PRO A 262 11.62 7.94 4.70
N VAL A 263 11.73 9.25 4.99
CA VAL A 263 10.80 9.94 5.88
C VAL A 263 9.37 9.91 5.30
N GLN A 264 9.21 9.75 3.99
CA GLN A 264 7.88 9.64 3.37
C GLN A 264 7.08 8.42 3.86
N ASP A 265 7.74 7.28 4.08
CA ASP A 265 7.09 6.05 4.55
C ASP A 265 6.79 6.13 6.05
N LEU A 266 7.69 6.75 6.81
CA LEU A 266 7.49 7.03 8.23
C LEU A 266 6.29 7.95 8.46
N ALA A 267 6.22 9.05 7.69
CA ALA A 267 5.11 9.98 7.75
C ALA A 267 3.81 9.33 7.27
N TRP A 268 3.85 8.52 6.19
CA TRP A 268 2.71 7.74 5.73
C TRP A 268 2.19 6.80 6.83
N PHE A 269 3.07 6.02 7.47
CA PHE A 269 2.71 5.07 8.52
C PHE A 269 1.96 5.74 9.68
N ASN A 270 2.52 6.84 10.20
CA ASN A 270 1.87 7.61 11.28
C ASN A 270 0.59 8.32 10.81
N TYR A 271 0.58 8.85 9.59
CA TYR A 271 -0.58 9.59 9.05
C TYR A 271 -1.78 8.66 8.80
N LEU A 272 -1.55 7.44 8.33
CA LEU A 272 -2.62 6.46 8.09
C LEU A 272 -3.24 5.98 9.41
N ASP A 273 -2.45 5.79 10.46
CA ASP A 273 -2.99 5.51 11.80
C ASP A 273 -3.79 6.71 12.36
N ALA A 274 -3.30 7.94 12.19
CA ALA A 274 -4.04 9.16 12.58
C ALA A 274 -5.36 9.31 11.78
N THR A 275 -5.32 8.99 10.49
CA THR A 275 -6.49 8.96 9.61
C THR A 275 -7.54 7.98 10.10
N PHE A 276 -7.13 6.77 10.47
CA PHE A 276 -8.00 5.72 10.99
C PHE A 276 -8.30 5.83 12.50
N SER A 277 -7.98 6.97 13.11
CA SER A 277 -8.34 7.29 14.49
C SER A 277 -8.92 8.72 14.56
N GLU A 278 -8.06 9.72 14.71
CA GLU A 278 -8.40 11.14 14.77
C GLU A 278 -9.26 11.59 13.58
N GLY A 279 -8.93 11.14 12.36
CA GLY A 279 -9.69 11.47 11.16
C GLY A 279 -11.15 11.00 11.23
N LEU A 280 -11.39 9.86 11.86
CA LEU A 280 -12.74 9.30 12.08
C LEU A 280 -13.38 9.75 13.39
N GLY A 281 -12.72 10.61 14.17
CA GLY A 281 -13.22 11.08 15.47
C GLY A 281 -13.24 10.02 16.57
N ILE A 282 -12.43 8.95 16.43
CA ILE A 282 -12.31 7.89 17.43
C ILE A 282 -10.94 7.95 18.13
N PRO A 283 -10.83 7.48 19.38
CA PRO A 283 -9.54 7.41 20.05
C PRO A 283 -8.61 6.41 19.35
N ARG A 284 -7.32 6.71 19.38
CA ARG A 284 -6.27 5.78 18.97
C ARG A 284 -6.19 4.60 19.92
N LEU A 285 -5.91 3.41 19.41
CA LEU A 285 -5.89 2.19 20.21
C LEU A 285 -4.84 2.27 21.32
N GLU A 286 -5.26 2.00 22.56
CA GLU A 286 -4.38 2.01 23.72
C GLU A 286 -3.25 0.98 23.57
N GLY A 287 -2.02 1.38 23.91
CA GLY A 287 -0.81 0.55 23.83
C GLY A 287 0.01 0.76 22.57
N LEU A 288 -0.48 1.51 21.58
CA LEU A 288 0.34 1.93 20.44
C LEU A 288 1.33 3.04 20.86
N PRO A 289 2.63 2.95 20.52
CA PRO A 289 3.62 4.00 20.78
C PRO A 289 3.24 5.34 20.16
N SER A 290 3.64 6.45 20.77
CA SER A 290 3.37 7.79 20.22
C SER A 290 4.02 7.98 18.84
N TYR A 291 3.55 8.96 18.07
CA TYR A 291 4.16 9.27 16.77
C TYR A 291 5.59 9.78 16.94
N GLU A 292 5.87 10.51 18.02
CA GLU A 292 7.19 11.01 18.40
C GLU A 292 8.14 9.87 18.78
N ASP A 293 7.66 8.88 19.55
CA ASP A 293 8.43 7.66 19.85
C ASP A 293 8.71 6.85 18.58
N THR A 294 7.75 6.83 17.66
CA THR A 294 7.88 6.15 16.36
C THR A 294 8.97 6.78 15.50
N VAL A 295 8.99 8.12 15.41
CA VAL A 295 10.05 8.87 14.73
C VAL A 295 11.40 8.59 15.40
N SER A 296 11.47 8.73 16.73
CA SER A 296 12.71 8.51 17.50
C SER A 296 13.27 7.09 17.32
N GLN A 297 12.39 6.10 17.26
CA GLN A 297 12.77 4.71 17.01
C GLN A 297 13.33 4.53 15.60
N TRP A 298 12.63 5.06 14.61
CA TRP A 298 13.04 4.96 13.22
C TRP A 298 14.41 5.64 12.97
N GLU A 299 14.64 6.83 13.52
CA GLU A 299 15.93 7.53 13.40
C GLU A 299 17.07 6.69 13.98
N ARG A 300 16.85 6.09 15.15
CA ARG A 300 17.84 5.23 15.81
C ARG A 300 18.22 3.99 14.98
N ILE A 301 17.27 3.39 14.27
CA ILE A 301 17.50 2.14 13.51
C ILE A 301 18.16 2.43 12.16
N THR A 302 17.73 3.51 11.53
CA THR A 302 18.16 3.88 10.18
C THR A 302 19.43 4.70 10.16
N GLY A 303 19.64 5.56 11.17
CA GLY A 303 20.64 6.62 11.16
C GLY A 303 20.27 7.82 10.28
N PHE A 304 19.09 7.82 9.66
CA PHE A 304 18.57 8.97 8.93
C PHE A 304 17.94 9.99 9.90
N SER A 305 17.90 11.24 9.47
CA SER A 305 17.19 12.30 10.21
C SER A 305 15.76 12.45 9.65
N ALA A 306 14.80 12.61 10.56
CA ALA A 306 13.43 12.98 10.26
C ALA A 306 13.21 14.50 10.36
N GLY A 307 14.24 15.32 10.12
CA GLY A 307 14.16 16.78 10.26
C GLY A 307 13.07 17.45 9.41
N ASP A 308 12.74 16.86 8.26
CA ASP A 308 11.68 17.33 7.36
C ASP A 308 10.35 16.56 7.54
N TYR A 309 10.14 15.92 8.69
CA TYR A 309 8.96 15.07 8.95
C TYR A 309 7.62 15.78 8.68
N ASP A 310 7.48 17.04 9.08
CA ASP A 310 6.25 17.82 8.86
C ASP A 310 5.94 18.04 7.37
N TYR A 311 6.97 18.19 6.52
CA TYR A 311 6.81 18.25 5.07
C TYR A 311 6.22 16.94 4.54
N TYR A 312 6.79 15.80 4.95
CA TYR A 312 6.29 14.49 4.55
C TYR A 312 4.95 14.14 5.16
N LEU A 313 4.57 14.73 6.29
CA LEU A 313 3.25 14.57 6.88
C LEU A 313 2.17 15.24 6.00
N VAL A 314 2.45 16.44 5.48
CA VAL A 314 1.58 17.09 4.47
C VAL A 314 1.56 16.28 3.19
N PHE A 315 2.71 15.76 2.75
CA PHE A 315 2.79 14.91 1.56
C PHE A 315 1.94 13.63 1.71
N ALA A 316 2.06 12.92 2.83
CA ALA A 316 1.24 11.75 3.14
C ALA A 316 -0.26 12.07 3.13
N GLY A 317 -0.66 13.18 3.77
CA GLY A 317 -2.05 13.59 3.81
C GLY A 317 -2.62 13.97 2.45
N MET A 318 -1.85 14.68 1.62
CA MET A 318 -2.24 15.03 0.25
C MET A 318 -2.44 13.76 -0.60
N ARG A 319 -1.47 12.84 -0.57
CA ARG A 319 -1.56 11.56 -1.29
C ARG A 319 -2.78 10.76 -0.87
N TYR A 320 -2.99 10.57 0.45
CA TYR A 320 -4.11 9.79 0.94
C TYR A 320 -5.47 10.44 0.63
N ALA A 321 -5.58 11.76 0.75
CA ALA A 321 -6.80 12.48 0.39
C ALA A 321 -7.16 12.31 -1.10
N LEU A 322 -6.17 12.33 -2.00
CA LEU A 322 -6.38 12.09 -3.44
C LEU A 322 -6.76 10.63 -3.74
N LEU A 323 -6.10 9.66 -3.11
CA LEU A 323 -6.45 8.24 -3.26
C LEU A 323 -7.88 7.97 -2.78
N LEU A 324 -8.25 8.46 -1.59
CA LEU A 324 -9.59 8.29 -1.06
C LEU A 324 -10.64 9.00 -1.93
N SER A 325 -10.33 10.19 -2.43
CA SER A 325 -11.21 10.91 -3.38
C SER A 325 -11.47 10.09 -4.64
N ARG A 326 -10.43 9.47 -5.21
CA ARG A 326 -10.56 8.59 -6.38
C ARG A 326 -11.44 7.38 -6.08
N ILE A 327 -11.21 6.75 -4.93
CA ILE A 327 -12.01 5.65 -4.41
C ILE A 327 -13.49 6.03 -4.27
N MET A 328 -13.77 7.21 -3.72
CA MET A 328 -15.13 7.72 -3.55
C MET A 328 -15.81 7.97 -4.90
N LEU A 329 -15.10 8.53 -5.88
CA LEU A 329 -15.60 8.65 -7.26
C LEU A 329 -15.89 7.28 -7.89
N ALA A 330 -14.99 6.31 -7.71
CA ALA A 330 -15.17 4.94 -8.21
C ALA A 330 -16.36 4.21 -7.58
N THR A 331 -16.74 4.58 -6.36
CA THR A 331 -17.84 3.97 -5.59
C THR A 331 -19.10 4.83 -5.54
N GLY A 332 -19.22 5.83 -6.41
CA GLY A 332 -20.45 6.64 -6.56
C GLY A 332 -20.66 7.72 -5.48
N GLN A 333 -19.66 7.99 -4.64
CA GLN A 333 -19.70 8.96 -3.54
C GLN A 333 -19.16 10.34 -3.95
N ALA A 334 -19.40 10.76 -5.20
CA ALA A 334 -18.82 11.98 -5.78
C ALA A 334 -19.11 13.26 -4.99
N GLN A 335 -20.29 13.34 -4.34
CA GLN A 335 -20.71 14.53 -3.59
C GLN A 335 -19.93 14.71 -2.28
N GLU A 336 -19.30 13.67 -1.77
CA GLU A 336 -18.60 13.67 -0.48
C GLU A 336 -17.08 13.85 -0.63
N VAL A 337 -16.56 13.82 -1.87
CA VAL A 337 -15.12 13.89 -2.19
C VAL A 337 -14.41 15.03 -1.48
N GLN A 338 -14.87 16.27 -1.61
CA GLN A 338 -14.16 17.43 -1.04
C GLN A 338 -14.25 17.48 0.50
N GLY A 339 -15.30 16.87 1.07
CA GLY A 339 -15.63 16.97 2.48
C GLY A 339 -15.26 15.73 3.30
N ASN A 340 -14.61 14.74 2.69
CA ASN A 340 -14.30 13.48 3.35
C ASN A 340 -13.31 13.67 4.51
N PHE A 341 -13.25 12.67 5.39
CA PHE A 341 -12.46 12.73 6.63
C PHE A 341 -10.94 12.87 6.38
N ALA A 342 -10.40 12.32 5.28
CA ALA A 342 -8.99 12.49 4.92
C ALA A 342 -8.67 13.94 4.54
N CYS A 343 -9.53 14.59 3.77
CA CYS A 343 -9.40 16.00 3.41
C CYS A 343 -9.48 16.91 4.64
N GLN A 344 -10.40 16.62 5.56
CA GLN A 344 -10.53 17.37 6.83
C GLN A 344 -9.27 17.21 7.70
N LEU A 345 -8.72 15.99 7.81
CA LEU A 345 -7.48 15.76 8.55
C LEU A 345 -6.28 16.47 7.90
N LEU A 346 -6.21 16.51 6.56
CA LEU A 346 -5.16 17.24 5.85
C LEU A 346 -5.25 18.74 6.15
N GLN A 347 -6.45 19.34 6.08
CA GLN A 347 -6.65 20.74 6.45
C GLN A 347 -6.25 21.02 7.89
N LYS A 348 -6.62 20.14 8.82
CA LYS A 348 -6.24 20.25 10.24
C LYS A 348 -4.73 20.18 10.41
N THR A 349 -4.08 19.27 9.70
CA THR A 349 -2.61 19.11 9.69
C THR A 349 -1.93 20.37 9.18
N MET A 350 -2.33 20.87 8.00
CA MET A 350 -1.80 22.10 7.42
C MET A 350 -1.98 23.30 8.36
N LYS A 351 -3.16 23.43 8.99
CA LYS A 351 -3.44 24.48 9.97
C LYS A 351 -2.55 24.39 11.21
N ARG A 352 -2.33 23.18 11.74
CA ARG A 352 -1.43 22.94 12.89
C ARG A 352 0.01 23.37 12.58
N LEU A 353 0.45 23.17 11.34
CA LEU A 353 1.77 23.55 10.85
C LEU A 353 1.85 25.03 10.43
N GLY A 354 0.80 25.82 10.61
CA GLY A 354 0.78 27.24 10.23
C GLY A 354 0.75 27.50 8.71
N ILE A 355 0.44 26.47 7.91
CA ILE A 355 0.35 26.58 6.46
C ILE A 355 -0.96 27.27 6.10
N LYS A 356 -0.86 28.43 5.44
CA LYS A 356 -2.04 29.19 5.00
C LYS A 356 -2.62 28.55 3.75
N CYS A 357 -3.76 27.87 3.89
CA CYS A 357 -4.59 27.51 2.74
C CYS A 357 -5.26 28.78 2.22
N TYR A 358 -4.78 29.35 1.10
CA TYR A 358 -5.53 30.40 0.42
C TYR A 358 -6.86 29.80 -0.06
N PRO A 359 -8.01 30.47 0.12
CA PRO A 359 -9.26 29.97 -0.46
C PRO A 359 -9.10 29.97 -1.99
N PRO A 360 -9.72 29.02 -2.71
CA PRO A 360 -9.75 29.09 -4.17
C PRO A 360 -10.32 30.45 -4.58
N ALA A 361 -9.68 31.09 -5.55
CA ALA A 361 -10.18 32.32 -6.14
C ALA A 361 -11.67 32.10 -6.47
N ARG A 362 -12.54 32.97 -5.93
CA ARG A 362 -13.97 32.92 -6.17
C ARG A 362 -14.20 32.74 -7.67
N GLN A 363 -14.87 31.67 -8.08
CA GLN A 363 -15.44 31.60 -9.41
C GLN A 363 -16.35 32.83 -9.56
N THR A 364 -15.91 33.79 -10.38
CA THR A 364 -16.74 34.89 -10.83
C THR A 364 -17.94 34.29 -11.53
N LYS A 365 -19.13 34.62 -11.02
CA LYS A 365 -20.42 34.29 -11.62
C LYS A 365 -20.55 34.80 -13.04
#